data_AF-A0A920W835-F1
#
_entry.id   AF-A0A920W835-F1
#
_cell.length_a   1.000
_cell.length_b   1.000
_cell.length_c   1.000
_cell.angle_alpha   90.00
_cell.angle_beta   90.00
_cell.angle_gamma   90.00
#
_symmetry.space_group_name_H-M   'P 1'
#
loop_
_entity.id
_entity.type
_entity.pdbx_description
1 polymer ?
#
loop_
_entity_poly.entity_id
_entity_poly.type
_entity_poly.pdbx_seq_one_letter_code
_entity_poly.pdbx_strand_id
1 'polypeptide(L)'
;MDHAITQYIKKSYSLLIGERTAEQIKMHVGSAYKLDAPITYEIKGRHLIEGVPKTITVTDAEIREALSDTVDQIVKAVLDALAGTPPELSADIVDRGIVMTGGGSMLKNLDIRLREETGVPLAMAEEPLSSVVLGAGQMLNDFNLLRKISIPE
;
A
#
# COMPACT_ATOMS: atom_id res chain seq x y z
N MET A 1 -0.13 -4.28 -6.69
CA MET A 1 -0.97 -3.10 -6.97
C MET A 1 -0.87 -2.65 -8.44
N ASP A 2 0.31 -2.32 -8.97
CA ASP A 2 0.45 -1.82 -10.36
C ASP A 2 -0.03 -2.83 -11.41
N HIS A 3 0.19 -4.12 -11.15
CA HIS A 3 -0.38 -5.19 -11.96
C HIS A 3 -1.92 -5.17 -11.96
N ALA A 4 -2.55 -4.98 -10.79
CA ALA A 4 -4.01 -4.94 -10.67
C ALA A 4 -4.60 -3.76 -11.44
N ILE A 5 -3.97 -2.58 -11.33
CA ILE A 5 -4.31 -1.40 -12.15
C ILE A 5 -4.16 -1.72 -13.64
N THR A 6 -3.05 -2.32 -14.05
CA THR A 6 -2.81 -2.68 -15.47
C THR A 6 -3.89 -3.61 -16.01
N GLN A 7 -4.28 -4.64 -15.23
CA GLN A 7 -5.36 -5.56 -15.63
C GLN A 7 -6.72 -4.87 -15.70
N TYR A 8 -7.03 -3.99 -14.74
CA TYR A 8 -8.27 -3.24 -14.74
C TYR A 8 -8.37 -2.36 -15.99
N ILE A 9 -7.34 -1.55 -16.27
CA ILE A 9 -7.31 -0.69 -17.46
C ILE A 9 -7.42 -1.50 -18.76
N LYS A 10 -6.74 -2.64 -18.82
CA LYS A 10 -6.83 -3.55 -19.96
C LYS A 10 -8.25 -4.09 -20.16
N LYS A 11 -8.93 -4.49 -19.08
CA LYS A 11 -10.26 -5.10 -19.12
C LYS A 11 -11.37 -4.07 -19.38
N SER A 12 -11.34 -2.94 -18.70
CA SER A 12 -12.40 -1.92 -18.75
C SER A 12 -12.30 -1.02 -19.98
N TYR A 13 -11.08 -0.76 -20.48
CA TYR A 13 -10.85 0.22 -21.55
C TYR A 13 -10.21 -0.37 -22.81
N SER A 14 -9.91 -1.67 -22.85
CA SER A 14 -9.13 -2.28 -23.93
C SER A 14 -7.83 -1.52 -24.21
N LEU A 15 -7.22 -0.96 -23.16
CA LEU A 15 -6.06 -0.08 -23.26
C LEU A 15 -4.84 -0.75 -22.62
N LEU A 16 -3.73 -0.81 -23.36
CA LEU A 16 -2.46 -1.28 -22.85
C LEU A 16 -1.65 -0.11 -22.29
N ILE A 17 -1.22 -0.23 -21.04
CA ILE A 17 -0.33 0.71 -20.36
C ILE A 17 0.91 -0.02 -19.82
N GLY A 18 2.02 0.71 -19.67
CA GLY A 18 3.23 0.19 -19.06
C GLY A 18 3.23 0.33 -17.53
N GLU A 19 4.16 -0.37 -16.88
CA GLU A 19 4.32 -0.37 -15.41
C GLU A 19 4.50 1.04 -14.83
N ARG A 20 5.35 1.87 -15.46
CA ARG A 20 5.54 3.26 -15.04
C ARG A 20 4.23 4.05 -15.04
N THR A 21 3.38 3.86 -16.05
CA THR A 21 2.07 4.53 -16.11
C THR A 21 1.14 4.01 -15.02
N ALA A 22 1.14 2.69 -14.76
CA ALA A 22 0.37 2.10 -13.65
C ALA A 22 0.80 2.66 -12.28
N GLU A 23 2.10 2.80 -12.06
CA GLU A 23 2.65 3.43 -10.85
C GLU A 23 2.19 4.89 -10.72
N GLN A 24 2.22 5.67 -11.81
CA GLN A 24 1.71 7.05 -11.78
C GLN A 24 0.22 7.10 -11.42
N ILE A 25 -0.61 6.21 -11.98
CA ILE A 25 -2.02 6.09 -11.62
C ILE A 25 -2.17 5.80 -10.13
N LYS A 26 -1.43 4.81 -9.60
CA LYS A 26 -1.43 4.44 -8.19
C LYS A 26 -1.11 5.64 -7.29
N MET A 27 -0.05 6.37 -7.61
CA MET A 27 0.38 7.53 -6.81
C MET A 27 -0.62 8.70 -6.88
N HIS A 28 -1.22 8.96 -8.04
CA HIS A 28 -2.13 10.10 -8.22
C HIS A 28 -3.52 9.82 -7.68
N VAL A 29 -4.16 8.71 -8.09
CA VAL A 29 -5.58 8.43 -7.80
C VAL A 29 -5.82 7.16 -6.99
N GLY A 30 -4.79 6.38 -6.68
CA GLY A 30 -4.90 5.20 -5.82
C GLY A 30 -5.32 5.56 -4.40
N SER A 31 -6.33 4.85 -3.89
CA SER A 31 -6.82 4.96 -2.52
C SER A 31 -7.28 3.59 -2.00
N ALA A 32 -7.11 3.35 -0.71
CA ALA A 32 -7.62 2.16 0.00
C ALA A 32 -8.99 2.39 0.64
N TYR A 33 -9.42 3.65 0.71
CA TYR A 33 -10.72 4.04 1.27
C TYR A 33 -11.31 5.20 0.47
N LYS A 34 -12.57 5.55 0.74
CA LYS A 34 -13.22 6.72 0.13
C LYS A 34 -12.43 8.00 0.43
N LEU A 35 -12.25 8.83 -0.59
CA LEU A 35 -11.67 10.17 -0.47
C LEU A 35 -12.76 11.22 -0.22
N ASP A 36 -12.41 12.32 0.44
CA ASP A 36 -13.33 13.42 0.71
C ASP A 36 -13.77 14.14 -0.57
N ALA A 37 -12.84 14.26 -1.52
CA ALA A 37 -13.08 14.82 -2.84
C ALA A 37 -12.70 13.80 -3.91
N PRO A 38 -13.55 13.60 -4.95
CA PRO A 38 -13.20 12.74 -6.06
C PRO A 38 -12.02 13.34 -6.84
N ILE A 39 -11.12 12.47 -7.30
CA ILE A 39 -9.96 12.87 -8.09
C ILE A 39 -9.88 12.04 -9.36
N THR A 40 -9.33 12.64 -10.40
CA THR A 40 -9.19 12.01 -11.72
C THR A 40 -7.76 12.13 -12.23
N TYR A 41 -7.40 11.25 -13.16
CA TYR A 41 -6.08 11.27 -13.79
C TYR A 41 -6.20 10.88 -15.25
N GLU A 42 -5.58 11.68 -16.12
CA GLU A 42 -5.54 11.40 -17.55
C GLU A 42 -4.36 10.49 -17.88
N ILE A 43 -4.63 9.42 -18.63
CA ILE A 43 -3.62 8.45 -19.03
C ILE A 43 -3.64 8.21 -20.53
N LYS A 44 -2.45 8.03 -21.08
CA LYS A 44 -2.24 7.68 -22.48
C LYS A 44 -1.73 6.24 -22.58
N GLY A 45 -2.35 5.46 -23.46
CA GLY A 45 -1.96 4.08 -23.72
C GLY A 45 -2.18 3.69 -25.17
N ARG A 46 -1.97 2.41 -25.48
CA ARG A 46 -2.22 1.84 -26.82
C ARG A 46 -3.54 1.08 -26.80
N HIS A 47 -4.48 1.46 -27.66
CA HIS A 47 -5.73 0.74 -27.80
C HIS A 47 -5.47 -0.64 -28.41
N LEU A 48 -5.99 -1.70 -27.79
CA LEU A 48 -5.69 -3.08 -28.17
C LEU A 48 -6.36 -3.51 -29.48
N ILE A 49 -7.52 -2.94 -29.81
CA ILE A 49 -8.28 -3.29 -31.01
C ILE A 49 -7.78 -2.47 -32.21
N GLU A 50 -7.71 -1.15 -32.04
CA GLU A 50 -7.35 -0.22 -33.12
C GLU A 50 -5.84 -0.06 -33.30
N GLY A 51 -5.04 -0.46 -32.30
CA GLY A 51 -3.58 -0.36 -32.33
C GLY A 51 -3.01 1.05 -32.18
N VAL A 52 -3.86 2.09 -32.11
CA VAL A 52 -3.47 3.51 -32.04
C VAL A 52 -3.38 4.04 -30.60
N PRO A 53 -2.61 5.13 -30.36
CA PRO A 53 -2.60 5.80 -29.07
C PRO A 53 -3.98 6.38 -28.72
N LYS A 54 -4.45 6.11 -27.51
CA LYS A 54 -5.71 6.66 -26.98
C LYS A 54 -5.48 7.22 -25.59
N THR A 55 -6.20 8.30 -25.29
CA THR A 55 -6.20 8.95 -23.98
C THR A 55 -7.53 8.67 -23.29
N ILE A 56 -7.49 8.29 -22.01
CA ILE A 56 -8.67 8.10 -21.16
C ILE A 56 -8.47 8.82 -19.83
N THR A 57 -9.57 9.16 -19.16
CA THR A 57 -9.55 9.69 -17.79
C THR A 57 -10.04 8.60 -16.86
N VAL A 58 -9.29 8.33 -15.79
CA VAL A 58 -9.66 7.37 -14.74
C VAL A 58 -9.94 8.10 -13.43
N THR A 59 -10.84 7.55 -12.62
CA THR A 59 -11.27 8.13 -11.33
C THR A 59 -10.67 7.37 -10.15
N ASP A 60 -10.63 7.99 -8.96
CA ASP A 60 -10.24 7.30 -7.72
C ASP A 60 -11.12 6.09 -7.41
N ALA A 61 -12.41 6.16 -7.74
CA ALA A 61 -13.36 5.08 -7.46
C ALA A 61 -13.03 3.83 -8.27
N GLU A 62 -12.75 3.98 -9.56
CA GLU A 62 -12.33 2.87 -10.43
C GLU A 62 -11.01 2.26 -9.99
N ILE A 63 -10.04 3.10 -9.62
CA ILE A 63 -8.74 2.60 -9.16
C ILE A 63 -8.84 1.97 -7.78
N ARG A 64 -9.70 2.47 -6.89
CA ARG A 64 -10.00 1.82 -5.61
C ARG A 64 -10.64 0.44 -5.82
N GLU A 65 -11.57 0.31 -6.76
CA GLU A 65 -12.13 -0.99 -7.16
C GLU A 65 -11.03 -1.91 -7.72
N ALA A 66 -10.16 -1.41 -8.61
CA ALA A 66 -9.05 -2.18 -9.15
C ALA A 66 -8.07 -2.69 -8.07
N LEU A 67 -7.96 -1.97 -6.95
CA LEU A 67 -7.05 -2.28 -5.85
C LEU A 67 -7.69 -3.09 -4.72
N SER A 68 -9.02 -3.29 -4.72
CA SER A 68 -9.77 -3.89 -3.59
C SER A 68 -9.16 -5.20 -3.13
N ASP A 69 -8.97 -6.15 -4.05
CA ASP A 69 -8.47 -7.49 -3.72
C ASP A 69 -7.05 -7.44 -3.13
N THR A 70 -6.22 -6.50 -3.61
CA THR A 70 -4.85 -6.34 -3.08
C THR A 70 -4.87 -5.71 -1.69
N VAL A 71 -5.75 -4.74 -1.46
CA VAL A 71 -5.93 -4.10 -0.14
C VAL A 71 -6.52 -5.09 0.86
N ASP A 72 -7.49 -5.92 0.46
CA ASP A 72 -8.10 -6.93 1.31
C ASP A 72 -7.09 -8.01 1.73
N GLN A 73 -6.14 -8.37 0.87
CA GLN A 73 -5.02 -9.24 1.26
C GLN A 73 -4.14 -8.61 2.33
N ILE A 74 -3.88 -7.30 2.25
CA ILE A 74 -3.12 -6.57 3.27
C ILE A 74 -3.89 -6.55 4.59
N VAL A 75 -5.17 -6.18 4.55
CA VAL A 75 -6.05 -6.16 5.73
C VAL A 75 -6.09 -7.53 6.39
N LYS A 76 -6.31 -8.59 5.61
CA LYS A 76 -6.33 -9.96 6.11
C LYS A 76 -5.01 -10.34 6.78
N ALA A 77 -3.88 -10.03 6.16
CA ALA A 77 -2.57 -10.34 6.74
C ALA A 77 -2.36 -9.63 8.10
N VAL A 78 -2.84 -8.39 8.24
CA VAL A 78 -2.79 -7.65 9.51
C VAL A 78 -3.70 -8.30 10.55
N LEU A 79 -4.93 -8.67 10.19
CA LEU A 79 -5.86 -9.35 11.10
C LEU A 79 -5.34 -10.72 11.55
N ASP A 80 -4.78 -11.51 10.63
CA ASP A 80 -4.18 -12.81 10.92
C ASP A 80 -2.99 -12.66 11.90
N ALA A 81 -2.17 -11.61 11.74
CA ALA A 81 -1.07 -11.30 12.66
C ALA A 81 -1.57 -10.90 14.06
N LEU A 82 -2.62 -10.08 14.15
CA LEU A 82 -3.24 -9.70 15.42
C LEU A 82 -3.86 -10.91 16.12
N ALA A 83 -4.54 -11.79 15.39
CA ALA A 83 -5.16 -13.00 15.92
C ALA A 83 -4.12 -14.01 16.46
N GLY A 84 -2.93 -14.06 15.83
CA GLY A 84 -1.81 -14.89 16.28
C GLY A 84 -0.98 -14.29 17.41
N THR A 85 -1.25 -13.06 17.83
CA THR A 85 -0.45 -12.38 18.87
C THR A 85 -0.82 -12.90 20.27
N PRO A 86 0.17 -13.30 21.10
CA PRO A 86 -0.09 -13.72 22.48
C PRO A 86 -0.83 -12.64 23.29
N PRO A 87 -1.77 -13.01 24.19
CA PRO A 87 -2.56 -12.05 24.98
C PRO A 87 -1.70 -11.04 25.76
N GLU A 88 -0.53 -11.47 26.22
CA GLU A 88 0.46 -10.67 26.93
C GLU A 88 0.88 -9.41 26.15
N LEU A 89 0.89 -9.50 24.81
CA LEU A 89 1.31 -8.44 23.89
C LEU A 89 0.12 -7.70 23.25
N SER A 90 -1.06 -8.31 23.24
CA SER A 90 -2.26 -7.73 22.62
C SER A 90 -2.69 -6.44 23.31
N ALA A 91 -2.57 -6.36 24.65
CA ALA A 91 -2.87 -5.14 25.40
C ALA A 91 -1.95 -3.97 24.97
N ASP A 92 -0.66 -4.24 24.83
CA ASP A 92 0.32 -3.24 24.39
C ASP A 92 0.03 -2.74 22.97
N ILE A 93 -0.44 -3.61 22.07
CA ILE A 93 -0.81 -3.23 20.68
C ILE A 93 -2.06 -2.36 20.67
N VAL A 94 -3.07 -2.66 21.49
CA VAL A 94 -4.29 -1.84 21.58
C VAL A 94 -3.95 -0.44 22.09
N ASP A 95 -3.04 -0.32 23.06
CA ASP A 95 -2.64 0.96 23.64
C ASP A 95 -1.70 1.77 22.74
N ARG A 96 -0.70 1.12 22.11
CA ARG A 96 0.33 1.81 21.32
C ARG A 96 0.01 1.91 19.83
N GLY A 97 -0.83 1.01 19.33
CA GLY A 97 -1.21 0.93 17.93
C GLY A 97 -0.20 0.24 17.02
N ILE A 98 -0.46 0.37 15.71
CA ILE A 98 0.33 -0.19 14.62
C ILE A 98 1.06 0.95 13.90
N VAL A 99 2.37 0.80 13.71
CA VAL A 99 3.17 1.73 12.91
C VAL A 99 3.28 1.20 11.48
N MET A 100 2.87 2.03 10.52
CA MET A 100 2.96 1.74 9.09
C MET A 100 4.24 2.31 8.50
N THR A 101 4.93 1.55 7.65
CA THR A 101 6.14 1.96 6.96
C THR A 101 6.24 1.36 5.55
N GLY A 102 7.22 1.80 4.76
CA GLY A 102 7.43 1.43 3.36
C GLY A 102 6.63 2.28 2.38
N GLY A 103 7.06 2.32 1.11
CA GLY A 103 6.36 3.11 0.09
C GLY A 103 4.92 2.66 -0.19
N GLY A 104 4.65 1.37 0.00
CA GLY A 104 3.29 0.82 -0.13
C GLY A 104 2.30 1.35 0.92
N SER A 105 2.79 1.77 2.10
CA SER A 105 1.91 2.32 3.15
C SER A 105 1.38 3.72 2.82
N MET A 106 1.94 4.36 1.78
CA MET A 106 1.55 5.71 1.36
C MET A 106 0.31 5.72 0.44
N LEU A 107 -0.31 4.56 0.21
CA LEU A 107 -1.61 4.50 -0.46
C LEU A 107 -2.64 5.31 0.34
N LYS A 108 -3.35 6.22 -0.32
CA LYS A 108 -4.25 7.17 0.36
C LYS A 108 -5.29 6.44 1.20
N ASN A 109 -5.45 6.86 2.45
CA ASN A 109 -6.41 6.35 3.41
C ASN A 109 -6.25 4.84 3.73
N LEU A 110 -5.06 4.26 3.55
CA LEU A 110 -4.78 2.89 3.98
C LEU A 110 -4.80 2.76 5.51
N ASP A 111 -4.32 3.76 6.23
CA ASP A 111 -4.45 3.88 7.68
C ASP A 111 -5.92 3.87 8.12
N ILE A 112 -6.78 4.62 7.44
CA ILE A 112 -8.22 4.68 7.75
C ILE A 112 -8.85 3.30 7.53
N ARG A 113 -8.58 2.69 6.37
CA ARG A 113 -9.07 1.33 6.03
C ARG A 113 -8.63 0.31 7.07
N LEU A 114 -7.34 0.28 7.45
CA LEU A 114 -6.83 -0.64 8.45
C LEU A 114 -7.41 -0.37 9.84
N ARG A 115 -7.62 0.90 10.21
CA ARG A 115 -8.17 1.27 11.52
C ARG A 115 -9.61 0.80 11.68
N GLU A 116 -10.41 0.94 10.63
CA GLU A 116 -11.80 0.48 10.63
C GLU A 116 -11.89 -1.05 10.78
N GLU A 117 -11.02 -1.79 10.09
CA GLU A 117 -11.04 -3.25 10.09
C GLU A 117 -10.42 -3.86 11.37
N THR A 118 -9.37 -3.24 11.91
CA THR A 118 -8.63 -3.77 13.08
C THR A 118 -9.15 -3.23 14.41
N GLY A 119 -9.77 -2.05 14.43
CA GLY A 119 -10.12 -1.33 15.66
C GLY A 119 -8.93 -0.79 16.46
N VAL A 120 -7.72 -0.87 15.92
CA VAL A 120 -6.47 -0.49 16.61
C VAL A 120 -5.96 0.87 16.06
N PRO A 121 -5.37 1.74 16.91
CA PRO A 121 -4.74 2.97 16.44
C PRO A 121 -3.66 2.70 15.38
N LEU A 122 -3.57 3.55 14.37
CA LEU A 122 -2.54 3.47 13.32
C LEU A 122 -1.81 4.79 13.18
N ALA A 123 -0.49 4.71 13.03
CA ALA A 123 0.40 5.84 12.78
C ALA A 123 1.33 5.54 11.60
N MET A 124 1.65 6.55 10.80
CA MET A 124 2.66 6.44 9.75
C MET A 124 4.03 6.78 10.34
N ALA A 125 5.06 6.03 9.98
CA ALA A 125 6.45 6.37 10.31
C ALA A 125 6.82 7.75 9.72
N GLU A 126 7.73 8.48 10.38
CA GLU A 126 8.18 9.80 9.91
C GLU A 126 8.86 9.73 8.54
N GLU A 127 9.67 8.70 8.33
CA GLU A 127 10.37 8.44 7.06
C GLU A 127 10.04 7.03 6.54
N PRO A 128 8.83 6.79 6.00
CA PRO A 128 8.38 5.44 5.65
C PRO A 128 9.20 4.84 4.49
N LEU A 129 9.69 5.67 3.56
CA LEU A 129 10.55 5.22 2.46
C LEU A 129 11.97 4.84 2.92
N SER A 130 12.48 5.51 3.95
CA SER A 130 13.86 5.33 4.44
C SER A 130 13.96 4.43 5.66
N SER A 131 12.83 4.05 6.28
CA SER A 131 12.80 3.34 7.57
C SER A 131 13.70 2.09 7.62
N VAL A 132 13.72 1.30 6.53
CA VAL A 132 14.54 0.09 6.45
C VAL A 132 16.04 0.42 6.48
N VAL A 133 16.50 1.36 5.64
CA VAL A 133 17.93 1.71 5.56
C VAL A 133 18.39 2.46 6.80
N LEU A 134 17.54 3.30 7.39
CA LEU A 134 17.83 3.99 8.65
C LEU A 134 17.95 3.00 9.81
N GLY A 135 17.04 2.05 9.93
CA GLY A 135 17.12 1.00 10.96
C GLY A 135 18.37 0.13 10.83
N ALA A 136 18.73 -0.25 9.60
CA ALA A 136 19.98 -0.96 9.33
C ALA A 136 21.22 -0.13 9.71
N GLY A 137 21.24 1.16 9.39
CA GLY A 137 22.32 2.06 9.77
C GLY A 137 22.44 2.27 11.27
N GLN A 138 21.32 2.41 11.99
CA GLN A 138 21.30 2.51 13.45
C GLN A 138 21.87 1.25 14.11
N MET A 139 21.46 0.07 13.63
CA MET A 139 21.96 -1.23 14.11
C MET A 139 23.48 -1.35 13.97
N LEU A 140 24.06 -0.90 12.85
CA LEU A 140 25.52 -0.94 12.65
C LEU A 140 26.31 -0.08 13.65
N ASN A 141 25.66 0.92 14.26
CA ASN A 141 26.26 1.77 15.28
C ASN A 141 26.03 1.24 16.72
N ASP A 142 25.21 0.20 16.90
CA ASP A 142 24.94 -0.43 18.20
C ASP A 142 25.41 -1.89 18.20
N PHE A 143 26.66 -2.10 18.61
CA PHE A 143 27.25 -3.44 18.71
C PHE A 143 26.53 -4.39 19.67
N ASN A 144 25.83 -3.87 20.69
CA ASN A 144 25.08 -4.71 21.62
C ASN A 144 23.82 -5.24 20.94
N LEU A 145 23.10 -4.35 20.25
CA LEU A 145 21.95 -4.75 19.43
C LEU A 145 22.37 -5.73 18.34
N LEU A 146 23.46 -5.45 17.62
CA LEU A 146 24.00 -6.32 16.58
C LEU A 146 24.29 -7.73 17.09
N ARG A 147 24.93 -7.86 18.26
CA ARG A 147 25.17 -9.17 18.90
C ARG A 147 23.89 -9.88 19.35
N LYS A 148 22.85 -9.13 19.74
CA LYS A 148 21.59 -9.73 20.20
C LYS A 148 20.79 -10.36 19.05
N ILE A 149 20.88 -9.79 17.85
CA ILE A 149 20.10 -10.21 16.68
C ILE A 149 20.91 -11.04 15.67
N SER A 150 22.23 -11.16 15.85
CA SER A 150 23.05 -12.03 15.01
C SER A 150 22.57 -13.48 15.15
N ILE A 151 22.22 -14.10 14.02
CA ILE A 151 21.81 -15.50 13.97
C ILE A 151 23.05 -16.34 14.35
N PRO A 152 22.97 -17.23 15.36
CA PRO A 152 24.06 -18.16 15.64
C PRO A 152 24.28 -19.08 14.44
N GLU A 153 25.54 -19.34 14.08
CA GLU A 153 25.90 -20.41 13.13
C GLU A 153 25.51 -21.80 13.65
#